data_AF-A0A1B8RST2-F1
#
_entry.id   AF-A0A1B8RST2-F1
#
_cell.length_a   1.000
_cell.length_b   1.000
_cell.length_c   1.000
_cell.angle_alpha   90.00
_cell.angle_beta   90.00
_cell.angle_gamma   90.00
#
_symmetry.space_group_name_H-M   'P 1'
#
loop_
_entity.id
_entity.type
_entity.pdbx_description
1 polymer ?
#
loop_
_entity_poly.entity_id
_entity_poly.type
_entity_poly.pdbx_seq_one_letter_code
_entity_poly.pdbx_strand_id
1 'polypeptide(L)'
;MYTNLILYRNELKNKGVPKYKILGIVSELLYSKKIFCKNSEIKKFVEDVFGIEFKEYIMKSRTMIVARISKMIFNSEENDEYRRKLIQFINMKIELIKKDENVKEKKNEFDGWLK
;
A
#
# COMPACT_ATOMS: atom_id res chain seq x y z
N MET A 1 -11.26 -4.24 -4.66
CA MET A 1 -10.17 -3.67 -3.85
C MET A 1 -9.94 -4.47 -2.59
N TYR A 2 -10.99 -4.83 -1.83
CA TYR A 2 -10.87 -5.67 -0.63
C TYR A 2 -10.04 -6.95 -0.84
N THR A 3 -10.36 -7.77 -1.85
CA THR A 3 -9.59 -8.99 -2.19
C THR A 3 -8.13 -8.69 -2.49
N ASN A 4 -7.84 -7.62 -3.26
CA ASN A 4 -6.48 -7.22 -3.57
C ASN A 4 -5.70 -6.82 -2.32
N LEU A 5 -6.32 -6.12 -1.36
CA LEU A 5 -5.68 -5.79 -0.08
C LEU A 5 -5.31 -7.05 0.72
N ILE A 6 -6.16 -8.08 0.71
CA ILE A 6 -5.83 -9.37 1.33
C ILE A 6 -4.62 -10.01 0.63
N LEU A 7 -4.60 -10.01 -0.70
CA LEU A 7 -3.48 -10.53 -1.48
C LEU A 7 -2.18 -9.77 -1.18
N TYR A 8 -2.20 -8.43 -1.24
CA TYR A 8 -1.03 -7.61 -0.94
C TYR A 8 -0.51 -7.85 0.47
N ARG A 9 -1.40 -7.97 1.46
CA ARG A 9 -1.02 -8.30 2.84
C ARG A 9 -0.30 -9.64 2.91
N ASN A 10 -0.83 -10.67 2.23
CA ASN A 10 -0.23 -12.01 2.27
C ASN A 10 1.14 -12.02 1.58
N GLU A 11 1.28 -11.33 0.45
CA GLU A 11 2.56 -11.13 -0.25
C GLU A 11 3.58 -10.43 0.64
N LEU A 12 3.16 -9.40 1.37
CA LEU A 12 4.04 -8.62 2.24
C LEU A 12 4.39 -9.35 3.55
N LYS A 13 3.64 -10.37 3.99
CA LYS A 13 3.95 -11.14 5.20
C LYS A 13 5.21 -12.00 5.05
N ASN A 14 5.59 -12.34 3.83
CA ASN A 14 6.78 -13.13 3.56
C ASN A 14 8.06 -12.38 3.95
N LYS A 15 9.06 -13.08 4.48
CA LYS A 15 10.39 -12.48 4.68
C LYS A 15 11.08 -12.28 3.33
N GLY A 16 11.87 -11.21 3.20
CA GLY A 16 12.66 -10.96 1.99
C GLY A 16 11.83 -10.65 0.73
N VAL A 17 10.72 -9.92 0.88
CA VAL A 17 9.87 -9.51 -0.26
C VAL A 17 10.72 -8.74 -1.28
N PRO A 18 10.77 -9.19 -2.55
CA PRO A 18 11.48 -8.47 -3.59
C PRO A 18 10.95 -7.06 -3.79
N LYS A 19 11.85 -6.11 -4.02
CA LYS A 19 11.54 -4.68 -4.16
C LYS A 19 10.49 -4.40 -5.24
N TYR A 20 10.49 -5.14 -6.35
CA TYR A 20 9.50 -4.96 -7.42
C TYR A 20 8.05 -5.25 -6.96
N LYS A 21 7.85 -6.17 -6.01
CA LYS A 21 6.52 -6.44 -5.44
C LYS A 21 6.03 -5.25 -4.62
N ILE A 22 6.91 -4.67 -3.81
CA ILE A 22 6.60 -3.45 -3.05
C ILE A 22 6.24 -2.31 -4.01
N LEU A 23 7.03 -2.11 -5.07
CA LEU A 23 6.78 -1.10 -6.09
C LEU A 23 5.41 -1.28 -6.77
N GLY A 24 5.07 -2.52 -7.17
CA GLY A 24 3.79 -2.84 -7.79
C GLY A 24 2.60 -2.56 -6.86
N ILE A 25 2.68 -3.08 -5.63
CA ILE A 25 1.63 -2.90 -4.61
C ILE A 25 1.41 -1.41 -4.32
N VAL A 26 2.49 -0.65 -4.09
CA VAL A 26 2.41 0.78 -3.80
C VAL A 26 1.80 1.54 -4.98
N SER A 27 2.19 1.21 -6.22
CA SER A 27 1.63 1.83 -7.41
C SER A 27 0.12 1.57 -7.54
N GLU A 28 -0.32 0.33 -7.34
CA GLU A 28 -1.75 -0.02 -7.36
C GLU A 28 -2.54 0.69 -6.27
N LEU A 29 -2.00 0.79 -5.06
CA LEU A 29 -2.62 1.55 -3.96
C LEU A 29 -2.80 3.03 -4.31
N LEU A 30 -1.74 3.68 -4.81
CA LEU A 30 -1.73 5.11 -5.12
C LEU A 30 -2.70 5.47 -6.27
N TYR A 31 -2.85 4.60 -7.27
CA TYR A 31 -3.80 4.82 -8.36
C TYR A 31 -5.25 4.50 -7.95
N SER A 32 -5.47 3.69 -6.92
CA SER A 32 -6.82 3.30 -6.51
C SER A 32 -7.62 4.46 -5.90
N LYS A 33 -8.65 4.92 -6.63
CA LYS A 33 -9.65 5.88 -6.12
C LYS A 33 -10.50 5.32 -4.96
N LYS A 34 -10.52 3.99 -4.79
CA LYS A 34 -11.19 3.33 -3.66
C LYS A 34 -10.37 3.41 -2.37
N ILE A 35 -9.04 3.49 -2.45
CA ILE A 35 -8.16 3.62 -1.28
C ILE A 35 -7.93 5.08 -0.92
N PHE A 36 -7.67 5.90 -1.94
CA PHE A 36 -7.47 7.33 -1.83
C PHE A 36 -8.46 8.06 -2.72
N CYS A 37 -9.43 8.76 -2.13
CA CYS A 37 -10.39 9.52 -2.92
C CYS A 37 -9.72 10.76 -3.53
N LYS A 38 -8.84 11.41 -2.76
CA LYS A 38 -8.14 12.66 -3.11
C LYS A 38 -6.63 12.58 -2.81
N ASN A 39 -5.84 13.39 -3.50
CA ASN A 39 -4.38 13.38 -3.34
C ASN A 39 -3.93 13.82 -1.94
N SER A 40 -4.74 14.59 -1.20
CA SER A 40 -4.40 14.96 0.18
C SER A 40 -4.34 13.75 1.13
N GLU A 41 -5.12 12.70 0.87
CA GLU A 41 -5.05 11.44 1.64
C GLU A 41 -3.77 10.66 1.32
N ILE A 42 -3.29 10.77 0.08
CA ILE A 42 -2.01 10.20 -0.31
C ILE A 42 -0.87 10.86 0.47
N LYS A 43 -0.92 12.18 0.71
CA LYS A 43 0.12 12.89 1.47
C LYS A 43 0.39 12.20 2.81
N LYS A 44 -0.68 11.97 3.59
CA LYS A 44 -0.60 11.30 4.89
C LYS A 44 -0.05 9.88 4.78
N PHE A 45 -0.51 9.10 3.80
CA PHE A 45 0.02 7.75 3.58
C PHE A 45 1.52 7.76 3.30
N VAL A 46 2.00 8.69 2.47
CA VAL A 46 3.43 8.77 2.14
C VAL A 46 4.26 9.09 3.38
N GLU A 47 3.79 10.04 4.17
CA GLU A 47 4.43 10.43 5.43
C GLU A 47 4.47 9.26 6.42
N ASP A 48 3.33 8.61 6.66
CA ASP A 48 3.20 7.50 7.62
C ASP A 48 4.04 6.27 7.21
N VAL A 49 4.11 5.95 5.91
CA VAL A 49 4.76 4.72 5.42
C VAL A 49 6.21 4.92 5.04
N PHE A 50 6.55 6.06 4.44
CA PHE A 50 7.89 6.32 3.91
C PHE A 50 8.63 7.43 4.65
N GLY A 51 8.00 8.10 5.63
CA GLY A 51 8.64 9.14 6.42
C GLY A 51 8.97 10.41 5.63
N ILE A 52 8.27 10.64 4.52
CA ILE A 52 8.59 11.74 3.58
C ILE A 52 7.42 12.66 3.39
N GLU A 53 7.70 13.96 3.46
CA GLU A 53 6.76 14.99 3.09
C GLU A 53 7.02 15.45 1.64
N PHE A 54 5.98 15.39 0.81
CA PHE A 54 6.04 15.93 -0.54
C PHE A 54 5.61 17.39 -0.59
N LYS A 55 6.41 18.18 -1.32
CA LYS A 55 6.06 19.54 -1.73
C LYS A 55 4.74 19.53 -2.51
N GLU A 56 3.96 20.60 -2.38
CA GLU A 56 2.63 20.70 -2.98
C GLU A 56 2.61 20.44 -4.49
N TYR A 57 3.65 20.89 -5.21
CA TYR A 57 3.72 20.68 -6.66
C TYR A 57 3.73 19.19 -7.01
N ILE A 58 4.37 18.32 -6.21
CA ILE A 58 4.41 16.86 -6.42
C ILE A 58 3.02 16.27 -6.26
N MET A 59 2.23 16.80 -5.32
CA MET A 59 0.88 16.32 -4.99
C MET A 59 -0.17 16.70 -6.05
N LYS A 60 0.19 17.48 -7.08
CA LYS A 60 -0.72 17.90 -8.16
C LYS A 60 -1.24 16.73 -9.00
N SER A 61 -0.47 15.65 -9.17
CA SER A 61 -0.93 14.48 -9.93
C SER A 61 -0.48 13.16 -9.33
N ARG A 62 -1.33 12.12 -9.41
CA ARG A 62 -1.00 10.78 -8.92
C ARG A 62 0.20 10.19 -9.64
N THR A 63 0.33 10.44 -10.95
CA THR A 63 1.48 9.98 -11.74
C THR A 63 2.80 10.53 -11.21
N MET A 64 2.84 11.82 -10.84
CA MET A 64 4.06 12.42 -10.28
C MET A 64 4.36 11.87 -8.88
N ILE A 65 3.34 11.67 -8.05
CA ILE A 65 3.50 11.03 -6.74
C ILE A 65 4.08 9.61 -6.89
N VAL A 66 3.48 8.80 -7.77
CA VAL A 66 3.93 7.43 -8.05
C VAL A 66 5.37 7.44 -8.55
N ALA A 67 5.71 8.25 -9.56
CA ALA A 67 7.07 8.33 -10.09
C ALA A 67 8.11 8.67 -9.00
N ARG A 68 7.79 9.60 -8.10
CA ARG A 68 8.67 9.99 -6.99
C ARG A 68 8.84 8.86 -5.98
N ILE A 69 7.75 8.24 -5.52
CA ILE A 69 7.79 7.14 -4.55
C ILE A 69 8.48 5.92 -5.16
N SER A 70 8.19 5.58 -6.41
CA SER A 70 8.83 4.45 -7.09
C SER A 70 10.34 4.62 -7.17
N LYS A 71 10.83 5.81 -7.54
CA LYS A 71 12.27 6.11 -7.57
C LYS A 71 12.92 6.00 -6.19
N MET A 72 12.22 6.47 -5.16
CA MET A 72 12.69 6.42 -3.77
C MET A 72 12.75 4.98 -3.24
N ILE A 73 11.69 4.18 -3.41
CA ILE A 73 11.70 2.76 -3.07
C ILE A 73 12.81 2.04 -3.86
N PHE A 74 12.96 2.35 -5.16
CA PHE A 74 14.02 1.78 -6.00
C PHE A 74 15.42 2.00 -5.42
N ASN A 75 15.70 3.21 -4.91
CA ASN A 75 17.01 3.58 -4.37
C ASN A 75 17.22 3.22 -2.89
N SER A 76 16.17 2.87 -2.15
CA SER A 76 16.25 2.62 -0.71
C SER A 76 16.72 1.20 -0.37
N GLU A 77 17.45 1.05 0.73
CA GLU A 77 17.77 -0.24 1.36
C GLU A 77 16.73 -0.64 2.43
N GLU A 78 15.81 0.25 2.79
CA GLU A 78 14.81 0.11 3.87
C GLU A 78 13.58 -0.73 3.48
N ASN A 79 13.73 -1.69 2.56
CA ASN A 79 12.61 -2.48 2.03
C ASN A 79 11.79 -3.16 3.14
N ASP A 80 12.48 -3.65 4.17
CA ASP A 80 11.86 -4.34 5.30
C ASP A 80 11.07 -3.40 6.21
N GLU A 81 11.49 -2.15 6.36
CA GLU A 81 10.75 -1.14 7.11
C GLU A 81 9.48 -0.72 6.36
N TYR A 82 9.60 -0.39 5.08
CA TYR A 82 8.45 -0.04 4.24
C TYR A 82 7.45 -1.18 4.18
N ARG A 83 7.93 -2.43 4.06
CA ARG A 83 7.07 -3.62 4.13
C ARG A 83 6.24 -3.66 5.41
N ARG A 84 6.86 -3.47 6.58
CA ARG A 84 6.15 -3.49 7.87
C ARG A 84 5.08 -2.40 7.95
N LYS A 85 5.42 -1.17 7.58
CA LYS A 85 4.49 -0.03 7.58
C LYS A 85 3.36 -0.21 6.56
N LEU A 86 3.64 -0.77 5.39
CA LEU A 86 2.63 -1.12 4.39
C LEU A 86 1.65 -2.18 4.92
N ILE A 87 2.12 -3.22 5.60
CA ILE A 87 1.24 -4.23 6.22
C ILE A 87 0.29 -3.57 7.23
N GLN A 88 0.81 -2.68 8.08
CA GLN A 88 -0.01 -1.93 9.05
C GLN A 88 -1.07 -1.08 8.35
N PHE A 89 -0.70 -0.33 7.32
CA PHE A 89 -1.63 0.48 6.53
C PHE A 89 -2.71 -0.39 5.86
N ILE A 90 -2.32 -1.50 5.24
CA ILE A 90 -3.24 -2.41 4.55
C ILE A 90 -4.21 -3.05 5.55
N ASN A 91 -3.73 -3.50 6.71
CA ASN A 91 -4.61 -4.04 7.76
C ASN A 91 -5.64 -3.01 8.21
N MET A 92 -5.23 -1.77 8.46
CA MET A 92 -6.16 -0.69 8.80
C MET A 92 -7.21 -0.49 7.69
N LYS A 93 -6.80 -0.47 6.42
CA LYS A 93 -7.74 -0.30 5.29
C LYS A 93 -8.71 -1.48 5.13
N ILE A 94 -8.25 -2.70 5.36
CA ILE A 94 -9.11 -3.90 5.39
C ILE A 94 -10.20 -3.75 6.45
N GLU A 95 -9.84 -3.36 7.67
CA GLU A 95 -10.80 -3.22 8.77
C GLU A 95 -11.81 -2.08 8.53
N LEU A 96 -11.39 -0.97 7.92
CA LEU A 96 -12.29 0.10 7.51
C LEU A 96 -13.32 -0.39 6.48
N ILE A 97 -12.87 -1.06 5.43
CA ILE A 97 -13.77 -1.57 4.38
C ILE A 97 -14.74 -2.62 4.92
N LYS A 98 -14.29 -3.50 5.83
CA LYS A 98 -15.18 -4.49 6.48
C LYS A 98 -16.34 -3.81 7.21
N LYS A 99 -16.03 -2.73 7.96
CA LYS A 99 -17.03 -1.96 8.72
C LYS A 99 -18.02 -1.27 7.80
N ASP A 100 -17.54 -0.65 6.72
CA ASP A 100 -18.39 0.09 5.78
C ASP A 100 -19.28 -0.82 4.94
N GLU A 101 -18.78 -1.98 4.49
CA GLU A 101 -19.49 -2.87 3.56
C GLU A 101 -20.26 -4.02 4.25
N ASN A 102 -20.32 -4.09 5.59
CA ASN A 102 -20.91 -5.22 6.35
C ASN A 102 -20.44 -6.61 5.86
N VAL A 103 -19.20 -6.70 5.38
CA VAL A 103 -18.65 -7.93 4.80
C VAL A 103 -18.41 -8.94 5.93
N LYS A 104 -19.26 -9.97 6.01
CA LYS A 104 -19.02 -11.15 6.86
C LYS A 104 -17.67 -11.77 6.50
N GLU A 105 -16.91 -12.23 7.50
CA GLU A 105 -15.62 -12.90 7.27
C GLU A 105 -15.79 -14.08 6.31
N LYS A 106 -15.42 -13.87 5.04
CA LYS A 106 -15.15 -15.00 4.15
C LYS A 106 -13.81 -15.59 4.57
N LYS A 107 -13.81 -16.92 4.78
CA LYS A 107 -12.59 -17.70 5.04
C LYS A 107 -11.55 -17.31 4.00
N ASN A 108 -10.33 -16.97 4.43
CA ASN A 108 -9.26 -16.50 3.54
C ASN A 108 -8.84 -17.65 2.61
N GLU A 109 -9.41 -17.73 1.41
CA GLU A 109 -9.14 -18.78 0.42
C GLU A 109 -7.68 -18.80 -0.06
N PHE A 110 -6.95 -17.70 0.15
CA PHE A 110 -5.54 -17.56 -0.23
C PHE A 110 -4.57 -17.84 0.92
N ASP A 111 -5.07 -18.23 2.10
CA ASP A 111 -4.21 -18.56 3.24
C ASP A 111 -3.45 -19.87 2.98
N GLY A 112 -2.12 -19.78 2.87
CA GLY A 112 -1.26 -20.94 2.59
C GLY A 112 -1.06 -21.30 1.11
N TRP A 113 -1.54 -20.49 0.16
CA TRP A 113 -1.38 -20.76 -1.28
C TRP A 113 0.04 -20.50 -1.80
N LEU A 114 0.78 -19.60 -1.15
CA LEU A 114 2.19 -19.32 -1.45
C LEU A 114 3.04 -19.90 -0.31
N LYS A 115 3.38 -21.19 -0.40
CA LYS A 115 4.43 -21.82 0.40
C LYS A 115 5.78 -21.68 -0.30
#